data_AF-A3TSA8-F1
#
_entry.id   AF-A3TSA8-F1
#
_cell.length_a   1.000
_cell.length_b   1.000
_cell.length_c   1.000
_cell.angle_alpha   90.00
_cell.angle_beta   90.00
_cell.angle_gamma   90.00
#
_symmetry.space_group_name_H-M   'P 1'
#
loop_
_entity.id
_entity.type
_entity.pdbx_description
1 polymer ?
#
loop_
_entity_poly.entity_id
_entity_poly.type
_entity_poly.pdbx_seq_one_letter_code
_entity_poly.pdbx_strand_id
1 'polypeptide(L)' 'GVTFARTHGTLSMGDALMIYSDGIIESRGHDLSEGTDRMLGAASEAMIRRGDSVADAVVSSARSGEADDRAVFVIVRS' A
#
# COMPACT_ATOMS: atom_id res chain seq x y z
N GLY A 1 27.12 4.33 -17.26
CA GLY A 1 25.64 4.37 -17.35
C GLY A 1 25.07 3.87 -16.04
N VAL A 2 23.89 4.34 -15.65
CA VAL A 2 23.20 3.85 -14.45
C VAL A 2 22.61 2.46 -14.73
N THR A 3 22.76 1.53 -13.79
CA THR A 3 22.23 0.17 -13.89
C THR A 3 21.09 -0.01 -12.90
N PHE A 4 19.95 -0.51 -13.36
CA PHE A 4 18.80 -0.82 -12.51
C PHE A 4 18.65 -2.34 -12.39
N ALA A 5 18.93 -2.89 -11.21
CA ALA A 5 18.78 -4.32 -10.95
C ALA A 5 17.31 -4.74 -11.00
N ARG A 6 17.02 -5.89 -11.63
CA ARG A 6 15.67 -6.45 -11.70
C ARG A 6 15.45 -7.43 -10.56
N THR A 7 14.31 -7.31 -9.89
CA THR A 7 13.82 -8.29 -8.91
C THR A 7 12.71 -9.13 -9.54
N HIS A 8 12.68 -10.41 -9.20
CA HIS A 8 11.67 -11.36 -9.69
C HIS A 8 11.03 -12.09 -8.51
N GLY A 9 9.76 -12.46 -8.65
CA GLY A 9 8.99 -13.21 -7.65
C GLY A 9 7.79 -13.89 -8.32
N THR A 10 7.10 -14.76 -7.58
CA THR A 10 5.92 -15.48 -8.07
C THR A 10 4.79 -15.31 -7.07
N LEU A 11 3.61 -14.90 -7.55
CA LEU A 11 2.38 -14.89 -6.77
C LEU A 11 1.69 -16.25 -6.92
N SER A 12 1.44 -16.93 -5.79
CA SER A 12 0.64 -18.15 -5.70
C SER A 12 -0.87 -17.82 -5.77
N MET A 13 -1.72 -18.84 -5.96
CA MET A 13 -3.17 -18.63 -5.88
C MET A 13 -3.54 -18.14 -4.48
N GLY A 14 -4.30 -17.06 -4.40
CA GLY A 14 -4.65 -16.37 -3.16
C GLY A 14 -3.69 -15.26 -2.73
N ASP A 15 -2.53 -15.12 -3.38
CA ASP A 15 -1.58 -14.06 -3.05
C ASP A 15 -1.99 -12.70 -3.63
N ALA A 16 -1.56 -11.63 -2.96
CA ALA A 16 -1.68 -10.26 -3.43
C ALA A 16 -0.33 -9.54 -3.40
N LEU A 17 -0.06 -8.71 -4.40
CA LEU A 17 1.04 -7.76 -4.44
C LEU A 17 0.49 -6.34 -4.39
N MET A 18 0.93 -5.58 -3.39
CA MET A 18 0.59 -4.17 -3.24
C MET A 18 1.84 -3.30 -3.46
N ILE A 19 1.70 -2.26 -4.29
CA ILE A 19 2.72 -1.25 -4.57
C ILE A 19 2.12 0.10 -4.20
N TYR A 20 2.89 0.94 -3.51
CA TYR A 20 2.40 2.23 -3.01
C TYR A 20 3.46 3.34 -3.14
N SER A 21 3.02 4.60 -3.19
CA SER A 21 3.89 5.78 -3.06
C SER A 21 4.19 6.09 -1.59
N ASP A 22 5.33 6.71 -1.30
CA ASP A 22 5.72 7.20 0.03
C ASP A 22 4.65 8.08 0.69
N GLY A 23 3.91 8.88 -0.08
CA GLY A 23 2.76 9.65 0.39
C GLY A 23 1.64 8.84 1.10
N ILE A 24 1.65 7.51 0.98
CA ILE A 24 0.75 6.61 1.74
C ILE A 24 1.18 6.44 3.20
N ILE A 25 2.49 6.39 3.46
CA ILE A 25 3.07 6.14 4.79
C ILE A 25 3.59 7.42 5.45
N GLU A 26 4.07 8.39 4.68
CA GLU A 26 4.63 9.62 5.20
C GLU A 26 3.55 10.58 5.72
N SER A 27 3.83 11.22 6.85
CA SER A 27 2.96 12.19 7.50
C SER A 27 3.84 13.15 8.30
N ARG A 28 3.58 14.46 8.16
CA ARG A 28 4.37 15.50 8.85
C ARG A 28 4.23 15.35 10.37
N GLY A 29 5.32 14.94 11.04
CA GLY A 29 5.37 14.80 12.50
C GLY A 29 5.03 13.40 13.03
N HIS A 30 4.87 12.40 12.17
CA HIS A 30 4.63 11.00 12.56
C HIS A 30 5.76 10.08 12.08
N ASP A 31 5.94 8.97 12.80
CA ASP A 31 6.95 7.97 12.43
C ASP A 31 6.51 7.14 11.22
N LEU A 32 7.46 6.79 10.35
CA LEU A 32 7.24 5.98 9.16
C LEU A 32 6.69 4.58 9.52
N SER A 33 7.12 4.06 10.67
CA SER A 33 6.63 2.79 11.22
C SER A 33 5.13 2.85 11.53
N GLU A 34 4.66 3.95 12.13
CA GLU A 34 3.23 4.17 12.42
C GLU A 34 2.42 4.24 11.12
N GLY A 35 2.96 4.90 10.09
CA GLY A 35 2.36 4.94 8.76
C GLY A 35 2.23 3.56 8.11
N THR A 36 3.26 2.73 8.26
CA THR A 36 3.29 1.35 7.75
C THR A 36 2.27 0.46 8.47
N ASP A 37 2.24 0.52 9.80
CA ASP A 37 1.32 -0.29 10.60
C ASP A 37 -0.15 0.05 10.30
N ARG A 38 -0.46 1.35 10.17
CA ARG A 38 -1.78 1.83 9.75
C ARG A 38 -2.16 1.29 8.36
N MET A 39 -1.25 1.40 7.40
CA MET A 39 -1.46 0.94 6.03
C MET A 39 -1.76 -0.57 5.99
N LEU A 40 -0.98 -1.37 6.71
CA LEU A 40 -1.16 -2.82 6.82
C LEU A 40 -2.48 -3.18 7.51
N GLY A 41 -2.87 -2.43 8.54
CA GLY A 41 -4.16 -2.59 9.22
C GLY A 41 -5.34 -2.38 8.25
N ALA A 42 -5.33 -1.27 7.50
CA ALA A 42 -6.38 -0.96 6.52
C ALA A 42 -6.48 -2.02 5.41
N ALA A 43 -5.34 -2.47 4.88
CA ALA A 43 -5.30 -3.52 3.86
C ALA A 43 -5.84 -4.85 4.39
N SER A 44 -5.44 -5.26 5.60
CA SER A 44 -5.87 -6.51 6.23
C SER A 44 -7.38 -6.51 6.48
N GLU A 45 -7.91 -5.39 6.97
CA GLU A 45 -9.33 -5.23 7.26
C GLU A 45 -10.18 -5.28 5.97
N ALA A 46 -9.73 -4.63 4.90
CA ALA A 46 -10.40 -4.66 3.59
C ALA A 46 -10.41 -6.06 2.96
N MET A 47 -9.32 -6.83 3.10
CA MET A 47 -9.27 -8.22 2.64
C MET A 47 -10.26 -9.13 3.36
N ILE A 48 -10.51 -8.90 4.65
CA ILE A 48 -11.49 -9.66 5.43
C ILE A 48 -12.92 -9.31 5.01
N ARG A 49 -13.20 -8.02 4.73
CA ARG A 49 -14.55 -7.53 4.46
C ARG A 49 -15.18 -7.93 3.11
N ARG A 50 -14.45 -8.59 2.19
CA ARG A 50 -14.96 -9.07 0.87
C ARG A 50 -15.92 -8.08 0.17
N GLY A 51 -15.58 -6.79 0.18
CA GLY A 51 -16.48 -5.74 -0.34
C GLY A 51 -15.76 -4.44 -0.65
N ASP A 52 -14.79 -4.06 0.18
CA ASP A 52 -13.96 -2.88 -0.05
C ASP A 52 -12.74 -3.22 -0.90
N SER A 53 -12.42 -2.36 -1.86
CA SER A 53 -11.13 -2.41 -2.56
C SER A 53 -10.00 -2.14 -1.56
N VAL A 54 -8.99 -3.01 -1.52
CA VAL A 54 -7.79 -2.80 -0.71
C VAL A 54 -7.11 -1.48 -1.08
N ALA A 55 -7.11 -1.14 -2.37
CA ALA A 55 -6.52 0.12 -2.82
C ALA A 55 -7.25 1.32 -2.20
N ASP A 56 -8.58 1.31 -2.17
CA ASP A 56 -9.38 2.41 -1.64
C ASP A 56 -9.23 2.52 -0.12
N ALA A 57 -9.21 1.39 0.59
CA ALA A 57 -8.99 1.34 2.02
C ALA A 57 -7.61 1.89 2.40
N VAL A 58 -6.57 1.54 1.64
CA VAL A 58 -5.21 2.01 1.90
C VAL A 58 -5.05 3.49 1.59
N VAL A 59 -5.55 3.96 0.44
CA VAL A 59 -5.50 5.38 0.05
C VAL A 59 -6.28 6.25 1.05
N SER A 60 -7.47 5.82 1.48
CA SER A 60 -8.27 6.57 2.46
C SER A 60 -7.65 6.59 3.86
N SER A 61 -6.87 5.58 4.22
CA SER A 61 -6.17 5.56 5.50
C SER A 61 -5.06 6.61 5.59
N ALA A 62 -4.51 7.05 4.44
CA ALA A 62 -3.37 7.95 4.38
C ALA A 62 -3.67 9.29 5.05
N ARG A 63 -2.90 9.61 6.11
CA ARG A 63 -3.06 10.82 6.92
C ARG A 63 -2.33 12.05 6.37
N SER A 64 -1.53 11.88 5.31
CA SER A 64 -0.71 12.98 4.79
C SER A 64 -1.61 14.15 4.39
N GLY A 65 -1.19 15.37 4.75
CA GLY A 65 -1.87 16.60 4.34
C GLY A 65 -1.96 16.67 2.81
N GLU A 66 -2.78 17.58 2.30
CA GLU A 66 -3.13 17.78 0.88
C GLU A 66 -1.93 17.94 -0.10
N ALA A 67 -0.68 17.87 0.36
CA ALA A 67 0.51 18.28 -0.37
C ALA A 67 1.24 17.17 -1.14
N ASP A 68 0.95 15.88 -0.93
CA ASP A 68 1.69 14.80 -1.59
C ASP A 68 0.80 13.77 -2.30
N ASP A 69 1.30 13.25 -3.42
CA ASP A 69 0.56 12.34 -4.30
C ASP A 69 0.43 10.94 -3.67
N ARG A 70 -0.81 10.44 -3.62
CA ARG A 70 -1.16 9.16 -2.99
C ARG A 70 -1.58 8.17 -4.06
N ALA A 71 -0.80 7.10 -4.21
CA ALA A 71 -1.10 6.03 -5.14
C ALA A 71 -0.93 4.66 -4.50
N VAL A 72 -1.86 3.76 -4.79
CA VAL A 72 -1.80 2.34 -4.42
C VAL A 72 -2.23 1.52 -5.62
N PHE A 73 -1.49 0.46 -5.91
CA PHE A 73 -1.83 -0.53 -6.92
C PHE A 73 -1.82 -1.92 -6.28
N VAL A 74 -2.87 -2.69 -6.52
CA VAL A 74 -3.02 -4.04 -5.97
C VAL A 74 -3.26 -5.02 -7.11
N ILE A 75 -2.42 -6.05 -7.18
CA ILE A 75 -2.63 -7.21 -8.05
C ILE A 75 -3.02 -8.37 -7.13
N VAL A 76 -4.14 -9.02 -7.42
CA VAL A 76 -4.57 -10.24 -6.73
C VAL A 76 -4.53 -11.39 -7.72
N ARG A 77 -3.97 -12.52 -7.31
CA ARG A 77 -4.08 -13.77 -8.07
C ARG A 77 -5.18 -14.62 -7.45
N SER A 78 -6.36 -14.59 -8.07
CA SER A 78 -7.53 -15.42 -7.72
C SER A 78 -7.58 -16.73 -8.49
#